data_AF-A0A959T2F8-F1
#
_entry.id   AF-A0A959T2F8-F1
#
_cell.length_a   1.000
_cell.length_b   1.000
_cell.length_c   1.000
_cell.angle_alpha   90.00
_cell.angle_beta   90.00
_cell.angle_gamma   90.00
#
_symmetry.space_group_name_H-M   'P 1'
#
loop_
_entity.id
_entity.type
_entity.pdbx_description
1 polymer ?
#
loop_
_entity_poly.entity_id
_entity_poly.type
_entity_poly.pdbx_seq_one_letter_code
_entity_poly.pdbx_strand_id
1 'polypeptide(L)'
;MATASRNLSDHSPSEVPSGAGKRFALIVSEWNLPITDALRKGARETLLQYGVAENDLVEVWVPGSYELASGAQYLLERGGLHGVVCLGSIVRGETPHFDYVCQATAKGIMDVGLRFSVPV
;
A
#
# COMPACT_ATOMS: atom_id res chain seq x y z
N MET A 1 4.66 21.25 4.50
CA MET A 1 4.68 19.77 4.42
C MET A 1 4.27 19.22 5.78
N ALA A 2 3.37 18.23 5.82
CA ALA A 2 2.67 17.76 7.04
C ALA A 2 3.56 17.35 8.23
N THR A 3 4.87 17.18 8.01
CA THR A 3 5.88 16.80 9.00
C THR A 3 6.56 17.96 9.73
N ALA A 4 6.45 19.21 9.24
CA ALA A 4 7.19 20.34 9.82
C ALA A 4 6.70 20.74 11.24
N SER A 5 5.51 20.31 11.63
CA SER A 5 4.84 20.73 12.87
C SER A 5 4.28 19.56 13.69
N ARG A 6 4.56 18.31 13.33
CA ARG A 6 4.01 17.14 14.03
C ARG A 6 4.97 15.96 13.93
N ASN A 7 5.28 15.34 15.07
CA ASN A 7 5.98 14.06 15.09
C ASN A 7 5.01 12.98 14.61
N LEU A 8 5.22 12.44 13.40
CA LEU A 8 4.36 11.39 12.85
C LEU A 8 4.46 10.05 13.59
N SER A 9 5.49 9.88 14.43
CA SER A 9 5.61 8.72 15.33
C SER A 9 4.76 8.89 16.60
N ASP A 10 4.34 10.11 16.91
CA ASP A 10 3.48 10.43 18.06
C ASP A 10 2.01 10.17 17.68
N HIS A 11 1.61 8.91 17.79
CA HIS A 11 0.24 8.45 17.60
C HIS A 11 -0.25 7.77 18.88
N SER A 12 -1.54 7.87 19.17
CA SER A 12 -2.18 7.22 20.32
C SER A 12 -2.58 5.80 19.90
N PRO A 13 -1.85 4.74 20.30
CA PRO A 13 -2.14 3.37 19.84
C PRO A 13 -3.52 2.89 20.32
N SER A 14 -4.01 3.46 21.44
CA SER A 14 -5.35 3.19 21.98
C SER A 14 -6.50 3.77 21.15
N GLU A 15 -6.23 4.72 20.25
CA GLU A 15 -7.26 5.30 19.37
C GLU A 15 -7.41 4.57 18.04
N VAL A 16 -6.44 3.70 17.70
CA VAL A 16 -6.48 2.92 16.46
C VAL A 16 -7.39 1.70 16.67
N PRO A 17 -8.46 1.53 15.85
CA PRO A 17 -9.36 0.40 15.99
C PRO A 17 -8.68 -0.92 15.65
N SER A 18 -9.18 -2.02 16.23
CA SER A 18 -8.69 -3.35 15.89
C SER A 18 -9.04 -3.75 14.45
N GLY A 19 -8.10 -4.42 13.79
CA GLY A 19 -8.27 -5.06 12.49
C GLY A 19 -8.83 -6.49 12.55
N ALA A 20 -9.25 -6.98 13.72
CA ALA A 20 -9.80 -8.33 13.85
C ALA A 20 -11.02 -8.54 12.94
N GLY A 21 -11.02 -9.65 12.19
CA GLY A 21 -12.06 -9.97 11.20
C GLY A 21 -12.03 -9.10 9.93
N LYS A 22 -11.00 -8.28 9.75
CA LYS A 22 -10.75 -7.52 8.52
C LYS A 22 -9.64 -8.18 7.72
N ARG A 23 -9.77 -8.08 6.40
CA ARG A 23 -8.87 -8.70 5.43
C ARG A 23 -8.21 -7.62 4.58
N PHE A 24 -6.89 -7.66 4.50
CA PHE A 24 -6.09 -6.64 3.83
C PHE A 24 -5.18 -7.26 2.77
N ALA A 25 -4.78 -6.46 1.78
CA ALA A 25 -3.76 -6.85 0.82
C ALA A 25 -2.60 -5.85 0.79
N LEU A 26 -1.37 -6.36 0.72
CA LEU A 26 -0.16 -5.60 0.41
C LEU A 26 0.25 -5.92 -1.03
N ILE A 27 0.28 -4.90 -1.89
CA ILE A 27 0.82 -5.03 -3.26
C ILE A 27 2.18 -4.35 -3.26
N VAL A 28 3.25 -5.11 -3.52
CA VAL A 28 4.62 -4.64 -3.29
C VAL A 28 5.40 -4.68 -4.59
N SER A 29 6.02 -3.56 -4.96
CA SER A 29 6.92 -3.51 -6.11
C SER A 29 8.27 -4.18 -5.79
N GLU A 30 8.77 -4.99 -6.72
CA GLU A 30 10.11 -5.61 -6.64
C GLU A 30 11.23 -4.60 -6.91
N TRP A 31 10.94 -3.51 -7.61
CA TRP A 31 11.91 -2.47 -7.91
C TRP A 31 12.29 -1.69 -6.64
N ASN A 32 13.61 -1.52 -6.41
CA ASN A 32 14.18 -0.96 -5.18
C ASN A 32 13.82 -1.76 -3.91
N LEU A 33 14.00 -3.09 -4.02
CA LEU A 33 13.63 -4.08 -3.00
C LEU A 33 14.06 -3.75 -1.56
N PRO A 34 15.29 -3.25 -1.28
CA PRO A 34 15.67 -2.92 0.10
C PRO A 34 14.72 -1.90 0.76
N ILE A 35 14.14 -0.99 -0.03
CA ILE A 35 13.18 0.01 0.43
C ILE A 35 11.77 -0.60 0.47
N THR A 36 11.32 -1.24 -0.60
CA THR A 36 9.94 -1.75 -0.67
C THR A 36 9.70 -2.91 0.30
N ASP A 37 10.68 -3.78 0.53
CA ASP A 37 10.60 -4.84 1.53
C ASP A 37 10.60 -4.29 2.98
N ALA A 38 11.35 -3.22 3.25
CA ALA A 38 11.30 -2.55 4.55
C ALA A 38 9.92 -1.94 4.82
N LEU A 39 9.33 -1.27 3.81
CA LEU A 39 7.96 -0.75 3.89
C LEU A 39 6.94 -1.87 4.09
N ARG A 40 7.07 -2.98 3.36
CA ARG A 40 6.21 -4.16 3.48
C ARG A 40 6.28 -4.75 4.89
N LYS A 41 7.48 -4.94 5.43
CA LYS A 41 7.68 -5.43 6.81
C LYS A 41 6.97 -4.54 7.83
N GLY A 42 7.18 -3.22 7.75
CA GLY A 42 6.52 -2.28 8.66
C GLY A 42 5.00 -2.31 8.55
N ALA A 43 4.45 -2.34 7.33
CA ALA A 43 3.01 -2.43 7.11
C ALA A 43 2.43 -3.75 7.64
N ARG A 44 3.09 -4.88 7.36
CA ARG A 44 2.71 -6.20 7.84
C ARG A 44 2.71 -6.26 9.36
N GLU A 45 3.82 -5.89 9.99
CA GLU A 45 3.97 -5.88 11.46
C GLU A 45 2.90 -5.03 12.12
N THR A 46 2.61 -3.85 11.56
CA THR A 46 1.57 -2.95 12.05
C THR A 46 0.19 -3.60 11.97
N LEU A 47 -0.20 -4.17 10.83
CA LEU A 47 -1.51 -4.81 10.67
C LEU A 47 -1.71 -5.96 11.66
N LEU A 48 -0.67 -6.78 11.86
CA LEU A 48 -0.70 -7.88 12.83
C LEU A 48 -0.77 -7.36 14.27
N GLN A 49 -0.01 -6.31 14.60
CA GLN A 49 -0.05 -5.67 15.91
C GLN A 49 -1.46 -5.17 16.27
N TYR A 50 -2.22 -4.69 15.29
CA TYR A 50 -3.60 -4.22 15.48
C TYR A 50 -4.67 -5.33 15.31
N GLY A 51 -4.27 -6.59 15.20
CA GLY A 51 -5.17 -7.75 15.31
C GLY A 51 -5.71 -8.30 13.98
N VAL A 52 -5.16 -7.90 12.83
CA VAL A 52 -5.39 -8.61 11.57
C VAL A 52 -4.78 -10.01 11.69
N ALA A 53 -5.53 -11.05 11.34
CA ALA A 53 -5.00 -12.41 11.36
C ALA A 53 -4.05 -12.65 10.18
N GLU A 54 -3.03 -13.49 10.36
CA GLU A 54 -2.08 -13.83 9.30
C GLU A 54 -2.76 -14.36 8.03
N ASN A 55 -3.82 -15.18 8.18
CA ASN A 55 -4.60 -15.70 7.06
C ASN A 55 -5.49 -14.64 6.37
N ASP A 56 -5.72 -13.52 7.04
CA ASP A 56 -6.48 -12.38 6.51
C ASP A 56 -5.56 -11.31 5.88
N LEU A 57 -4.25 -11.55 5.83
CA LEU A 57 -3.28 -10.69 5.16
C LEU A 57 -2.77 -11.35 3.89
N VAL A 58 -3.06 -10.74 2.73
CA VAL A 58 -2.59 -11.19 1.43
C VAL A 58 -1.40 -10.35 0.99
N GLU A 59 -0.31 -10.99 0.58
CA GLU A 59 0.86 -10.28 0.03
C GLU A 59 1.08 -10.70 -1.42
N VAL A 60 1.21 -9.72 -2.33
CA VAL A 60 1.45 -9.95 -3.75
C VAL A 60 2.59 -9.04 -4.21
N TRP A 61 3.51 -9.61 -4.99
CA TRP A 61 4.61 -8.89 -5.61
C TRP A 61 4.30 -8.55 -7.06
N VAL A 62 4.71 -7.36 -7.49
CA VAL A 62 4.59 -6.87 -8.86
C VAL A 62 5.94 -6.32 -9.35
N PRO A 63 6.24 -6.37 -10.67
CA PRO A 63 7.56 -5.97 -11.18
C PRO A 63 7.95 -4.53 -10.82
N GLY A 64 7.04 -3.57 -11.01
CA GLY A 64 7.29 -2.16 -10.85
C GLY A 64 6.13 -1.41 -10.16
N SER A 65 6.36 -0.13 -9.85
CA SER A 65 5.31 0.71 -9.27
C SER A 65 4.13 0.92 -10.23
N TYR A 66 4.38 0.83 -11.54
CA TYR A 66 3.36 0.97 -12.58
C TYR A 66 2.29 -0.13 -12.50
N GLU A 67 2.66 -1.33 -12.05
CA GLU A 67 1.76 -2.48 -11.89
C GLU A 67 1.03 -2.53 -10.54
N LEU A 68 1.27 -1.57 -9.62
CA LEU A 68 0.61 -1.56 -8.32
C LEU A 68 -0.92 -1.46 -8.43
N ALA A 69 -1.40 -0.57 -9.31
CA ALA A 69 -2.83 -0.35 -9.52
C ALA A 69 -3.50 -1.61 -10.11
N SER A 70 -2.87 -2.26 -11.09
CA SER A 70 -3.41 -3.49 -11.69
C SER A 70 -3.38 -4.66 -10.70
N GLY A 71 -2.33 -4.77 -9.88
CA GLY A 71 -2.27 -5.76 -8.79
C GLY A 71 -3.38 -5.57 -7.76
N ALA A 72 -3.65 -4.32 -7.35
CA ALA A 72 -4.75 -3.98 -6.45
C ALA A 72 -6.11 -4.34 -7.06
N GLN A 73 -6.36 -3.91 -8.31
CA GLN A 73 -7.60 -4.23 -9.03
C GLN A 73 -7.82 -5.74 -9.12
N TYR A 74 -6.80 -6.51 -9.49
CA TYR A 74 -6.90 -7.96 -9.64
C TYR A 74 -7.36 -8.67 -8.36
N LEU A 75 -6.89 -8.21 -7.19
CA LEU A 75 -7.33 -8.77 -5.91
C LEU A 75 -8.73 -8.28 -5.52
N LEU A 76 -9.04 -7.01 -5.76
CA LEU A 76 -10.36 -6.45 -5.44
C LEU A 76 -11.48 -7.06 -6.28
N GLU A 77 -11.21 -7.44 -7.53
CA GLU A 77 -12.17 -8.18 -8.38
C GLU A 77 -12.55 -9.55 -7.81
N ARG A 78 -11.69 -10.15 -6.97
CA ARG A 78 -11.97 -11.42 -6.28
C ARG A 78 -12.79 -11.24 -4.99
N GLY A 79 -12.93 -10.00 -4.52
CA GLY A 79 -13.74 -9.62 -3.37
C GLY A 79 -13.16 -10.00 -2.00
N GLY A 80 -13.88 -9.57 -0.96
CA GLY A 80 -13.59 -9.92 0.44
C GLY A 80 -12.44 -9.14 1.09
N LEU A 81 -11.87 -8.14 0.42
CA LEU A 81 -10.89 -7.24 1.02
C LEU A 81 -11.56 -5.99 1.61
N HIS A 82 -11.04 -5.54 2.74
CA HIS A 82 -11.46 -4.33 3.44
C HIS A 82 -10.51 -3.15 3.22
N GLY A 83 -9.32 -3.42 2.69
CA GLY A 83 -8.34 -2.40 2.32
C GLY A 83 -7.17 -3.02 1.55
N VAL A 84 -6.53 -2.19 0.74
CA VAL A 84 -5.31 -2.53 0.01
C VAL A 84 -4.25 -1.48 0.35
N VAL A 85 -2.98 -1.89 0.40
CA VAL A 85 -1.84 -0.99 0.57
C VAL A 85 -0.87 -1.24 -0.57
N CYS A 86 -0.72 -0.26 -1.45
CA CYS A 86 0.25 -0.29 -2.54
C CYS A 86 1.60 0.28 -2.07
N LEU A 87 2.66 -0.53 -2.15
CA LEU A 87 4.00 -0.20 -1.70
C LEU A 87 4.97 -0.19 -2.88
N GLY A 88 5.42 0.99 -3.27
CA GLY A 88 6.38 1.19 -4.34
C GLY A 88 7.41 2.26 -3.98
N SER A 89 8.50 2.25 -4.73
CA SER A 89 9.53 3.28 -4.67
C SER A 89 9.85 3.70 -6.10
N ILE A 90 9.85 5.01 -6.37
CA ILE A 90 10.19 5.57 -7.67
C ILE A 90 11.27 6.61 -7.42
N VAL A 91 12.45 6.46 -8.05
CA VAL A 91 13.58 7.38 -7.87
C VAL A 91 13.73 8.24 -9.12
N ARG A 92 13.93 9.55 -8.93
CA ARG A 92 14.10 10.49 -10.03
C ARG A 92 15.45 10.26 -10.71
N GLY A 93 15.41 9.99 -12.01
CA GLY A 93 16.59 9.95 -12.88
C GLY A 93 16.65 11.18 -13.80
N GLU A 94 17.38 11.05 -14.91
CA GLU A 94 17.62 12.13 -15.88
C GLU A 94 16.50 12.29 -16.92
N THR A 95 15.60 11.30 -17.03
CA THR A 95 14.53 11.31 -18.04
C THR A 95 13.17 11.64 -17.42
N PRO A 96 12.18 12.07 -18.22
CA PRO A 96 10.81 12.30 -17.76
C PRO A 96 10.08 11.05 -17.22
N HIS A 97 10.71 9.86 -17.25
CA HIS A 97 10.12 8.61 -16.78
C HIS A 97 9.58 8.71 -15.35
N PHE A 98 10.30 9.39 -14.46
CA PHE A 98 9.85 9.59 -13.07
C PHE A 98 8.47 10.25 -13.01
N ASP A 99 8.28 11.35 -13.73
CA ASP A 99 7.04 12.13 -13.65
C ASP A 99 5.87 11.34 -14.23
N TYR A 100 6.08 10.64 -15.36
CA TYR A 100 5.05 9.81 -15.98
C TYR A 100 4.67 8.60 -15.13
N VAL A 101 5.64 7.87 -14.56
CA VAL A 101 5.34 6.70 -13.72
C VAL A 101 4.68 7.11 -12.41
N CYS A 102 5.15 8.17 -11.74
CA CYS A 102 4.51 8.69 -10.54
C CYS A 102 3.06 9.09 -10.80
N GLN A 103 2.81 9.85 -11.88
CA GLN A 103 1.47 10.33 -12.21
C GLN A 103 0.52 9.18 -12.58
N ALA A 104 0.97 8.26 -13.45
CA ALA A 104 0.15 7.13 -13.87
C ALA A 104 -0.16 6.18 -12.69
N THR A 105 0.83 5.90 -11.84
CA THR A 105 0.67 5.05 -10.66
C THR A 105 -0.32 5.66 -9.67
N ALA A 106 -0.13 6.94 -9.30
CA ALA A 106 -1.00 7.61 -8.33
C ALA A 106 -2.45 7.70 -8.84
N LYS A 107 -2.62 8.04 -10.13
CA LYS A 107 -3.95 8.07 -10.75
C LYS A 107 -4.58 6.68 -10.79
N GLY A 108 -3.82 5.65 -11.18
CA GLY A 108 -4.32 4.27 -11.24
C GLY A 108 -4.81 3.77 -9.88
N ILE A 109 -4.04 3.99 -8.82
CA ILE A 109 -4.42 3.62 -7.45
C ILE A 109 -5.72 4.34 -7.03
N MET A 110 -5.80 5.66 -7.28
CA MET A 110 -7.01 6.45 -7.00
C MET A 110 -8.23 5.90 -7.75
N ASP A 111 -8.10 5.65 -9.05
CA ASP A 111 -9.18 5.15 -9.90
C ASP A 111 -9.67 3.77 -9.42
N VAL A 112 -8.76 2.89 -8.98
CA VAL A 112 -9.11 1.58 -8.41
C VAL A 112 -9.88 1.73 -7.09
N GLY A 113 -9.42 2.58 -6.17
CA GLY A 113 -10.13 2.81 -4.91
C GLY A 113 -11.56 3.33 -5.11
N LEU A 114 -11.75 4.28 -6.03
CA LEU A 114 -13.07 4.80 -6.39
C LEU A 114 -13.96 3.73 -7.03
N ARG A 115 -13.40 2.91 -7.93
CA ARG A 115 -14.15 1.88 -8.66
C ARG A 115 -14.69 0.78 -7.75
N PHE A 116 -13.91 0.33 -6.77
CA PHE A 116 -14.29 -0.79 -5.91
C PHE A 116 -14.90 -0.34 -4.58
N SER A 117 -14.90 0.97 -4.28
CA SER A 117 -15.36 1.50 -2.97
C SER A 117 -14.64 0.84 -1.79
N VAL A 118 -13.36 0.53 -1.97
CA VAL A 118 -12.46 -0.01 -0.96
C VAL A 118 -11.24 0.92 -0.87
N PRO A 119 -10.73 1.25 0.32
CA PRO A 119 -9.50 2.03 0.46
C PRO A 119 -8.30 1.32 -0.18
N VAL A 120 -7.52 2.05 -0.99
CA VAL A 120 -6.30 1.58 -1.69
C VAL A 120 -5.18 2.60 -1.52
#